data_AF-A0A2V8THG5-F1
#
_entry.id   AF-A0A2V8THG5-F1
#
_cell.length_a   1.000
_cell.length_b   1.000
_cell.length_c   1.000
_cell.angle_alpha   90.00
_cell.angle_beta   90.00
_cell.angle_gamma   90.00
#
_symmetry.space_group_name_H-M   'P 1'
#
loop_
_entity.id
_entity.type
_entity.pdbx_description
1 polymer ?
#
loop_
_entity_poly.entity_id
_entity_poly.type
_entity_poly.pdbx_seq_one_letter_code
_entity_poly.pdbx_strand_id
1 'polypeptide(L)'
;TAAGILGFLWRGQETRWARALLLTWAVSLYAIFTFVVVNKQSRYLLPWIPILLLMTAGGLVALWRRAAAGRALLAMGMLVLLPVTGLAGSWRTADRGEWNIRPLVARLEQELAGRADLSRKAPMLGVIPDMREVNGPTIAYYTARQELPVTVVQLVNRMKRHVAINVGLDPFDRDDFYQAFDRYDFLATKDGANAVPPWEDVVPGMQAYFEKRLAEFELLGSFREPDGSTLALYSRKRG
;
A
#
# COMPACT_ATOMS: atom_id res chain seq x y z
N THR A 1 -27.24 -20.93 -33.67
CA THR A 1 -26.35 -19.74 -33.78
C THR A 1 -24.93 -19.97 -33.24
N ALA A 2 -24.54 -21.20 -32.87
CA ALA A 2 -23.16 -21.57 -32.54
C ALA A 2 -22.18 -21.62 -33.74
N ALA A 3 -22.69 -21.50 -34.97
CA ALA A 3 -21.89 -21.48 -36.19
C ALA A 3 -21.06 -20.18 -36.36
N GLY A 4 -21.38 -19.11 -35.63
CA GLY A 4 -20.61 -17.85 -35.68
C GLY A 4 -19.33 -17.86 -34.84
N ILE A 5 -19.26 -18.69 -33.79
CA ILE A 5 -18.08 -18.76 -32.89
C ILE A 5 -17.03 -19.74 -33.43
N LEU A 6 -17.47 -20.75 -34.21
CA LEU A 6 -16.57 -21.66 -34.94
C LEU A 6 -15.93 -21.02 -36.17
N GLY A 7 -16.40 -19.84 -36.60
CA GLY A 7 -15.74 -19.01 -37.62
C GLY A 7 -14.42 -18.38 -37.16
N PHE A 8 -14.06 -18.45 -35.87
CA PHE A 8 -12.82 -17.89 -35.32
C PHE A 8 -11.55 -18.70 -35.65
N LEU A 9 -11.69 -19.73 -36.49
CA LEU A 9 -10.58 -20.39 -37.20
C LEU A 9 -10.17 -19.63 -38.48
N TRP A 10 -10.53 -18.35 -38.59
CA TRP A 10 -10.15 -17.49 -39.71
C TRP A 10 -8.70 -17.02 -39.56
N ARG A 11 -7.81 -17.72 -40.28
CA ARG A 11 -6.48 -17.30 -40.80
C ARG A 11 -5.34 -17.19 -39.78
N GLY A 12 -4.42 -18.16 -39.86
CA GLY A 12 -3.12 -18.19 -39.18
C GLY A 12 -2.19 -16.97 -39.37
N GLN A 13 -2.61 -15.97 -40.14
CA GLN A 13 -1.98 -14.67 -40.29
C GLN A 13 -2.24 -13.76 -39.07
N GLU A 14 -3.44 -13.77 -38.49
CA GLU A 14 -3.79 -12.99 -37.29
C GLU A 14 -3.06 -13.48 -36.04
N THR A 15 -2.82 -14.80 -35.92
CA THR A 15 -2.01 -15.37 -34.84
C THR A 15 -0.54 -14.94 -34.88
N ARG A 16 0.02 -14.63 -36.06
CA ARG A 16 1.39 -14.13 -36.16
C ARG A 16 1.47 -12.67 -35.70
N TRP A 17 0.50 -11.86 -36.11
CA TRP A 17 0.36 -10.47 -35.66
C TRP A 17 0.08 -10.36 -34.16
N ALA A 18 -0.81 -11.19 -33.62
CA ALA A 18 -1.09 -11.24 -32.19
C ALA A 18 0.15 -11.65 -31.37
N ARG A 19 0.93 -12.63 -31.85
CA ARG A 19 2.21 -13.03 -31.24
C ARG A 19 3.24 -11.91 -31.32
N ALA A 20 3.37 -11.26 -32.47
CA ALA A 20 4.28 -10.14 -32.64
C ALA A 20 3.90 -8.97 -31.71
N LEU A 21 2.61 -8.63 -31.61
CA LEU A 21 2.11 -7.60 -30.70
C LEU A 21 2.37 -7.95 -29.23
N LEU A 22 2.13 -9.20 -28.82
CA LEU A 22 2.43 -9.66 -27.46
C LEU A 22 3.92 -9.58 -27.12
N LEU A 23 4.79 -9.98 -28.06
CA LEU A 23 6.24 -9.89 -27.89
C LEU A 23 6.71 -8.43 -27.85
N THR A 24 6.23 -7.60 -28.77
CA THR A 24 6.52 -6.17 -28.78
C THR A 24 6.05 -5.50 -27.49
N TRP A 25 4.86 -5.87 -26.98
CA TRP A 25 4.35 -5.37 -25.70
C TRP A 25 5.22 -5.81 -24.52
N ALA A 26 5.62 -7.08 -24.46
CA ALA A 26 6.51 -7.61 -23.42
C ALA A 26 7.89 -6.94 -23.44
N VAL A 27 8.49 -6.78 -24.62
CA VAL A 27 9.80 -6.12 -24.79
C VAL A 27 9.72 -4.64 -24.44
N SER A 28 8.62 -3.97 -24.81
CA SER A 28 8.41 -2.55 -24.49
C SER A 28 8.25 -2.34 -22.98
N LEU A 29 7.45 -3.17 -22.31
CA LEU A 29 7.31 -3.14 -20.86
C LEU A 29 8.64 -3.46 -20.16
N TYR A 30 9.39 -4.45 -20.65
CA TYR A 30 10.72 -4.77 -20.15
C TYR A 30 11.67 -3.57 -20.26
N ALA A 31 11.72 -2.92 -21.42
CA ALA A 31 12.58 -1.77 -21.66
C ALA A 31 12.20 -0.58 -20.76
N ILE A 32 10.90 -0.28 -20.65
CA ILE A 32 10.40 0.80 -19.78
C ILE A 32 10.76 0.53 -18.31
N PHE A 33 10.51 -0.67 -17.81
CA PHE A 33 10.80 -0.99 -16.41
C PHE A 33 12.28 -1.16 -16.08
N THR A 34 13.09 -1.52 -17.07
CA THR A 34 14.53 -1.72 -16.86
C THR A 34 15.31 -0.40 -16.96
N PHE A 35 14.96 0.46 -17.92
CA PHE A 35 15.77 1.63 -18.27
C PHE A 35 15.12 2.99 -17.95
N VAL A 36 13.79 3.08 -17.91
CA VAL A 36 13.09 4.36 -17.72
C VAL A 36 12.62 4.52 -16.27
N VAL A 37 12.13 3.45 -15.66
CA VAL A 37 11.58 3.50 -14.30
C VAL A 37 12.70 3.28 -13.27
N VAL A 38 13.15 4.37 -12.66
CA VAL A 38 14.20 4.36 -11.61
C VAL A 38 13.69 3.72 -10.31
N ASN A 39 12.40 3.85 -10.00
CA ASN A 39 11.80 3.34 -8.76
C ASN A 39 11.05 2.03 -9.00
N LYS A 40 11.59 0.89 -8.55
CA LYS A 40 11.00 -0.44 -8.78
C LYS A 40 10.09 -0.84 -7.62
N GLN A 41 8.78 -0.73 -7.82
CA GLN A 41 7.75 -1.14 -6.87
C GLN A 41 6.86 -2.25 -7.44
N SER A 42 6.33 -3.14 -6.57
CA SER A 42 5.54 -4.32 -6.95
C SER A 42 4.31 -4.01 -7.81
N ARG A 43 3.69 -2.83 -7.64
CA ARG A 43 2.57 -2.36 -8.46
C ARG A 43 2.88 -2.27 -9.96
N TYR A 44 4.15 -2.18 -10.32
CA TYR A 44 4.60 -2.15 -11.71
C TYR A 44 4.59 -3.52 -12.40
N LEU A 45 4.28 -4.59 -11.67
CA LEU A 45 4.07 -5.93 -12.24
C LEU A 45 2.66 -6.10 -12.83
N LEU A 46 1.70 -5.22 -12.50
CA LEU A 46 0.32 -5.33 -12.97
C LEU A 46 0.19 -5.39 -14.52
N PRO A 47 0.92 -4.56 -15.30
CA PRO A 47 0.85 -4.62 -16.76
C PRO A 47 1.41 -5.92 -17.37
N TRP A 48 2.17 -6.72 -16.60
CA TRP A 48 2.72 -8.00 -17.06
C TRP A 48 1.70 -9.14 -17.00
N ILE A 49 0.66 -9.02 -16.17
CA ILE A 49 -0.32 -10.09 -15.92
C ILE A 49 -0.99 -10.57 -17.21
N PRO A 50 -1.49 -9.71 -18.11
CA PRO A 50 -2.13 -10.17 -19.35
C PRO A 50 -1.18 -10.93 -20.28
N ILE A 51 0.09 -10.49 -20.36
CA ILE A 51 1.12 -11.15 -21.18
C ILE A 51 1.42 -12.54 -20.64
N LEU A 52 1.63 -12.65 -19.33
CA LEU A 52 1.92 -13.93 -18.68
C LEU A 52 0.76 -14.91 -18.82
N LEU A 53 -0.49 -14.46 -18.68
CA LEU A 53 -1.68 -15.28 -18.86
C LEU A 53 -1.85 -15.76 -20.31
N LEU A 54 -1.65 -14.89 -21.29
CA LEU A 54 -1.79 -15.25 -22.71
C LEU A 54 -0.66 -16.17 -23.19
N MET A 55 0.58 -15.94 -22.74
CA MET A 55 1.71 -16.80 -23.06
C MET A 55 1.61 -18.18 -22.39
N THR A 56 1.20 -18.23 -21.12
CA THR A 56 0.96 -19.51 -20.43
C THR A 56 -0.20 -20.26 -21.07
N ALA A 57 -1.36 -19.63 -21.32
CA ALA A 57 -2.48 -20.27 -22.02
C ALA A 57 -2.07 -20.82 -23.39
N GLY A 58 -1.31 -20.05 -24.19
CA GLY A 58 -0.79 -20.49 -25.48
C GLY A 58 0.18 -21.68 -25.36
N GLY A 59 1.05 -21.67 -24.36
CA GLY A 59 1.98 -22.76 -24.04
C GLY A 59 1.27 -24.03 -23.59
N LEU A 60 0.27 -23.91 -22.72
CA LEU A 60 -0.54 -25.03 -22.21
C LEU A 60 -1.35 -25.68 -23.35
N VAL A 61 -1.93 -24.89 -24.26
CA VAL A 61 -2.65 -25.40 -25.44
C VAL A 61 -1.70 -26.12 -26.41
N ALA A 62 -0.48 -25.61 -26.60
CA ALA A 62 0.52 -26.25 -27.43
C ALA A 62 1.02 -27.58 -26.84
N LEU A 63 1.24 -27.63 -25.53
CA LEU A 63 1.58 -28.84 -24.77
C LEU A 63 0.47 -29.89 -24.82
N TRP A 64 -0.78 -29.48 -24.67
CA TRP A 64 -1.96 -30.36 -24.75
C TRP A 64 -2.09 -31.04 -26.10
N ARG A 65 -1.80 -30.31 -27.19
CA ARG A 65 -1.91 -30.81 -28.56
C ARG A 65 -0.77 -31.72 -29.00
N ARG A 66 0.42 -31.63 -28.39
CA ARG A 66 1.64 -32.27 -28.92
C ARG A 66 2.14 -33.49 -28.15
N ALA A 67 1.70 -33.77 -26.92
CA ALA A 67 2.22 -34.93 -26.19
C ALA A 67 1.22 -35.54 -25.19
N ALA A 68 1.15 -36.88 -25.14
CA ALA A 68 0.46 -37.63 -24.07
C ALA A 68 1.09 -37.34 -22.69
N ALA A 69 2.42 -37.21 -22.62
CA ALA A 69 3.14 -36.76 -21.44
C ALA A 69 2.84 -35.29 -21.08
N GLY A 70 2.59 -34.43 -22.06
CA GLY A 70 2.19 -33.04 -21.85
C GLY A 70 0.80 -32.91 -21.21
N ARG A 71 -0.14 -33.82 -21.55
CA ARG A 71 -1.46 -33.90 -20.92
C ARG A 71 -1.38 -34.33 -19.45
N ALA A 72 -0.51 -35.29 -19.12
CA ALA A 72 -0.26 -35.70 -17.73
C ALA A 72 0.41 -34.58 -16.91
N LEU A 73 1.36 -33.84 -17.52
CA LEU A 73 2.02 -32.70 -16.88
C LEU A 73 1.06 -31.51 -16.68
N LEU A 74 0.12 -31.30 -17.60
CA LEU A 74 -0.96 -30.32 -17.49
C LEU A 74 -1.99 -30.69 -16.42
N ALA A 75 -2.36 -31.97 -16.33
CA ALA A 75 -3.22 -32.47 -15.27
C ALA A 75 -2.55 -32.37 -13.89
N MET A 76 -1.25 -32.70 -13.79
CA MET A 76 -0.44 -32.48 -12.59
C MET A 76 -0.29 -30.99 -12.27
N GLY A 77 -0.07 -30.13 -13.27
CA GLY A 77 -0.02 -28.67 -13.08
C GLY A 77 -1.35 -28.08 -12.61
N MET A 78 -2.50 -28.58 -13.12
CA MET A 78 -3.82 -28.23 -12.61
C MET A 78 -4.05 -28.77 -11.20
N LEU A 79 -3.55 -29.96 -10.86
CA LEU A 79 -3.56 -30.51 -9.50
C LEU A 79 -2.68 -29.72 -8.53
N VAL A 80 -1.58 -29.13 -9.00
CA VAL A 80 -0.72 -28.21 -8.26
C VAL A 80 -1.33 -26.79 -8.18
N LEU A 81 -2.27 -26.45 -9.07
CA LEU A 81 -3.10 -25.23 -9.00
C LEU A 81 -4.42 -25.42 -8.22
N LEU A 82 -4.82 -26.65 -7.92
CA LEU A 82 -5.95 -26.96 -7.04
C LEU A 82 -5.80 -26.44 -5.58
N PRO A 83 -4.60 -26.21 -5.00
CA PRO A 83 -4.48 -25.49 -3.73
C PRO A 83 -4.69 -23.97 -3.89
N VAL A 84 -5.04 -23.43 -5.06
CA VAL A 84 -5.49 -22.04 -5.16
C VAL A 84 -6.83 -21.84 -4.44
N THR A 85 -7.58 -22.91 -4.16
CA THR A 85 -8.69 -22.88 -3.20
C THR A 85 -8.21 -22.73 -1.73
N GLY A 86 -6.98 -23.14 -1.43
CA GLY A 86 -6.29 -22.89 -0.15
C GLY A 86 -5.68 -21.49 -0.04
N LEU A 87 -5.28 -20.87 -1.16
CA LEU A 87 -4.89 -19.45 -1.21
C LEU A 87 -6.09 -18.50 -1.19
N ALA A 88 -7.30 -18.96 -1.50
CA ALA A 88 -8.53 -18.22 -1.23
C ALA A 88 -8.82 -18.11 0.29
N GLY A 89 -8.21 -18.99 1.10
CA GLY A 89 -8.33 -18.97 2.56
C GLY A 89 -7.65 -17.78 3.24
N SER A 90 -6.64 -17.15 2.62
CA SER A 90 -6.01 -15.93 3.16
C SER A 90 -6.74 -14.64 2.75
N TRP A 91 -7.78 -14.74 1.92
CA TRP A 91 -8.67 -13.63 1.56
C TRP A 91 -9.99 -13.69 2.31
N ARG A 92 -10.16 -14.64 3.25
CA ARG A 92 -10.99 -14.36 4.42
C ARG A 92 -10.27 -13.30 5.22
N THR A 93 -10.41 -12.05 4.78
CA THR A 93 -10.66 -10.96 5.71
C THR A 93 -11.72 -11.51 6.65
N ALA A 94 -11.29 -11.92 7.86
CA ALA A 94 -12.21 -11.99 8.98
C ALA A 94 -13.07 -10.72 8.89
N ASP A 95 -14.36 -10.83 9.22
CA ASP A 95 -15.27 -9.69 9.44
C ASP A 95 -14.69 -8.77 10.53
N ARG A 96 -13.58 -8.11 10.23
CA ARG A 96 -13.07 -6.94 10.89
C ARG A 96 -13.99 -5.87 10.31
N GLY A 97 -14.79 -5.25 11.17
CA GLY A 97 -15.60 -4.10 10.80
C GLY A 97 -14.88 -3.11 9.88
N GLU A 98 -15.61 -2.21 9.25
CA GLU A 98 -15.00 -1.26 8.33
C GLU A 98 -14.00 -0.34 9.07
N TRP A 99 -12.71 -0.51 8.80
CA TRP A 99 -11.67 0.45 9.17
C TRP A 99 -12.07 1.82 8.62
N ASN A 100 -12.24 2.81 9.50
CA ASN A 100 -12.85 4.06 9.09
C ASN A 100 -12.04 5.26 9.59
N ILE A 101 -11.28 5.86 8.67
CA ILE A 101 -10.50 7.07 8.90
C ILE A 101 -11.38 8.34 8.90
N ARG A 102 -12.61 8.28 8.37
CA ARG A 102 -13.48 9.45 8.22
C ARG A 102 -13.79 10.19 9.52
N PRO A 103 -14.07 9.53 10.66
CA PRO A 103 -14.29 10.21 11.93
C PRO A 103 -13.08 11.02 12.40
N LEU A 104 -11.86 10.48 12.20
CA LEU A 104 -10.63 11.20 12.50
C LEU A 104 -10.50 12.44 11.61
N VAL A 105 -10.78 12.31 10.31
CA VAL A 105 -10.68 13.42 9.35
C VAL A 105 -11.74 14.49 9.63
N ALA A 106 -12.97 14.09 9.96
CA ALA A 106 -14.03 15.01 10.36
C ALA A 106 -13.66 15.76 11.66
N ARG A 107 -13.01 15.09 12.61
CA ARG A 107 -12.52 15.75 13.82
C ARG A 107 -11.39 16.74 13.50
N LEU A 108 -10.47 16.36 12.61
CA LEU A 108 -9.41 17.25 12.15
C LEU A 108 -9.98 18.48 11.42
N GLU A 109 -11.00 18.30 10.58
CA GLU A 109 -11.71 19.40 9.90
C GLU A 109 -12.29 20.41 10.90
N GLN A 110 -12.97 19.93 11.95
CA GLN A 110 -13.51 20.80 13.00
C GLN A 110 -12.42 21.63 13.69
N GLU A 111 -11.29 20.99 13.99
CA GLU A 111 -10.16 21.65 14.64
C GLU A 111 -9.47 22.67 13.71
N LEU A 112 -9.38 22.37 12.42
CA LEU A 112 -8.86 23.31 11.42
C LEU A 112 -9.79 24.50 11.22
N ALA A 113 -11.11 24.28 11.19
CA ALA A 113 -12.09 25.36 11.05
C ALA A 113 -11.99 26.41 12.19
N GLY A 114 -11.56 25.99 13.38
CA GLY A 114 -11.33 26.88 14.53
C GLY A 114 -10.00 27.64 14.51
N ARG A 115 -9.08 27.36 13.58
CA ARG A 115 -7.73 27.97 13.56
C ARG A 115 -7.68 29.24 12.72
N ALA A 116 -7.38 30.36 13.37
CA ALA A 116 -7.21 31.66 12.72
C ALA A 116 -5.87 31.80 11.93
N ASP A 117 -4.88 30.95 12.21
CA ASP A 117 -3.51 31.07 11.67
C ASP A 117 -3.26 30.25 10.39
N LEU A 118 -4.28 29.58 9.85
CA LEU A 118 -4.18 28.77 8.62
C LEU A 118 -3.65 29.56 7.41
N SER A 119 -3.88 30.87 7.37
CA SER A 119 -3.40 31.77 6.31
C SER A 119 -1.88 31.96 6.29
N ARG A 120 -1.18 31.67 7.41
CA ARG A 120 0.27 31.89 7.55
C ARG A 120 1.10 30.64 7.30
N LYS A 121 0.58 29.47 7.70
CA LYS A 121 1.27 28.19 7.55
C LYS A 121 0.24 27.06 7.53
N ALA A 122 0.38 26.15 6.57
CA ALA A 122 -0.40 24.91 6.58
C ALA A 122 0.05 24.04 7.77
N PRO A 123 -0.86 23.67 8.69
CA PRO A 123 -0.53 22.79 9.80
C PRO A 123 -0.03 21.43 9.30
N MET A 124 0.83 20.80 10.10
CA MET A 124 1.40 19.49 9.78
C MET A 124 0.81 18.40 10.68
N LEU A 125 0.31 17.32 10.07
CA LEU A 125 -0.15 16.12 10.74
C LEU A 125 0.90 15.02 10.61
N GLY A 126 1.53 14.63 11.72
CA GLY A 126 2.40 13.46 11.78
C GLY A 126 1.58 12.18 12.02
N VAL A 127 1.84 11.14 11.25
CA VAL A 127 1.19 9.83 11.41
C VAL A 127 2.24 8.82 11.87
N ILE A 128 2.10 8.34 13.11
CA ILE A 128 2.95 7.31 13.73
C ILE A 128 2.65 5.90 13.17
N PRO A 129 1.38 5.43 13.14
CA PRO A 129 1.12 4.06 12.69
C PRO A 129 1.49 3.89 11.21
N ASP A 130 2.07 2.74 10.90
CA ASP A 130 2.31 2.28 9.53
C ASP A 130 1.77 0.87 9.36
N MET A 131 0.44 0.77 9.36
CA MET A 131 -0.27 -0.46 9.01
C MET A 131 -0.83 -0.39 7.58
N ARG A 132 -1.32 -1.52 7.08
CA ARG A 132 -1.97 -1.55 5.76
C ARG A 132 -3.20 -0.64 5.70
N GLU A 133 -4.01 -0.63 6.76
CA GLU A 133 -5.28 0.11 6.82
C GLU A 133 -5.10 1.52 7.40
N VAL A 134 -4.26 1.68 8.42
CA VAL A 134 -3.98 2.97 9.09
C VAL A 134 -2.53 3.36 8.87
N ASN A 135 -2.30 4.30 7.95
CA ASN A 135 -0.99 4.88 7.66
C ASN A 135 -1.13 6.31 7.12
N GLY A 136 0.01 6.98 6.94
CA GLY A 136 0.06 8.35 6.41
C GLY A 136 -0.62 8.51 5.04
N PRO A 137 -0.32 7.67 4.03
CA PRO A 137 -1.01 7.70 2.73
C PRO A 137 -2.54 7.57 2.81
N THR A 138 -3.07 6.68 3.66
CA THR A 138 -4.52 6.52 3.83
C THR A 138 -5.12 7.80 4.40
N ILE A 139 -4.55 8.34 5.48
CA ILE A 139 -5.04 9.59 6.08
C ILE A 139 -4.94 10.75 5.06
N ALA A 140 -3.82 10.86 4.36
CA ALA A 140 -3.59 11.88 3.33
C ALA A 140 -4.64 11.81 2.20
N TYR A 141 -5.04 10.60 1.78
CA TYR A 141 -6.09 10.42 0.78
C TYR A 141 -7.42 11.01 1.25
N TYR A 142 -7.83 10.73 2.48
CA TYR A 142 -9.12 11.23 3.00
C TYR A 142 -9.08 12.73 3.32
N THR A 143 -7.97 13.26 3.84
CA THR A 143 -7.83 14.71 4.06
C THR A 143 -7.84 15.49 2.75
N ALA A 144 -7.16 14.97 1.70
CA ALA A 144 -7.15 15.59 0.39
C ALA A 144 -8.54 15.57 -0.27
N ARG A 145 -9.31 14.50 -0.08
CA ARG A 145 -10.68 14.40 -0.60
C ARG A 145 -11.65 15.40 0.03
N GLN A 146 -11.36 15.86 1.24
CA GLN A 146 -12.10 16.94 1.91
C GLN A 146 -11.42 18.31 1.77
N GLU A 147 -10.40 18.43 0.91
CA GLU A 147 -9.68 19.70 0.66
C GLU A 147 -9.13 20.36 1.93
N LEU A 148 -8.80 19.56 2.95
CA LEU A 148 -8.31 20.10 4.22
C LEU A 148 -6.91 20.72 4.04
N PRO A 149 -6.66 21.94 4.56
CA PRO A 149 -5.39 22.64 4.42
C PRO A 149 -4.33 22.11 5.39
N VAL A 150 -4.06 20.79 5.36
CA VAL A 150 -3.13 20.10 6.26
C VAL A 150 -2.11 19.29 5.48
N THR A 151 -0.84 19.39 5.89
CA THR A 151 0.23 18.56 5.32
C THR A 151 0.35 17.27 6.12
N VAL A 152 -0.03 16.14 5.53
CA VAL A 152 0.09 14.82 6.17
C VAL A 152 1.47 14.23 5.92
N VAL A 153 2.16 13.84 6.99
CA VAL A 153 3.50 13.26 6.94
C VAL A 153 3.49 11.92 7.64
N GLN A 154 3.79 10.87 6.88
CA GLN A 154 4.09 9.57 7.45
C GLN A 154 5.48 9.60 8.10
N LEU A 155 5.54 9.43 9.42
CA LEU A 155 6.78 9.65 10.18
C LEU A 155 7.88 8.64 9.81
N VAL A 156 7.53 7.39 9.51
CA VAL A 156 8.48 6.38 9.02
C VAL A 156 9.10 6.74 7.65
N ASN A 157 8.42 7.50 6.79
CA ASN A 157 9.01 7.92 5.50
C ASN A 157 10.07 9.02 5.66
N ARG A 158 10.01 9.82 6.72
CA ARG A 158 11.10 10.73 7.09
C ARG A 158 12.37 9.95 7.42
N MET A 159 12.24 8.74 7.97
CA MET A 159 13.39 7.87 8.24
C MET A 159 14.03 7.32 6.99
N LYS A 160 13.26 6.85 5.99
CA LYS A 160 13.83 6.36 4.71
C LYS A 160 14.76 7.38 4.04
N ARG A 161 14.51 8.68 4.23
CA ARG A 161 15.33 9.76 3.67
C ARG A 161 16.62 10.03 4.43
N HIS A 162 16.70 9.67 5.72
CA HIS A 162 17.87 9.95 6.59
C HIS A 162 18.64 8.69 7.00
N VAL A 163 18.01 7.51 6.86
CA VAL A 163 18.54 6.21 7.26
C VAL A 163 18.34 5.24 6.10
N ALA A 164 19.44 4.87 5.44
CA ALA A 164 19.45 3.69 4.61
C ALA A 164 19.22 2.49 5.54
N ILE A 165 18.02 1.90 5.48
CA ILE A 165 17.54 0.79 6.34
C ILE A 165 18.50 -0.43 6.32
N ASN A 166 19.45 -0.50 5.38
CA ASN A 166 20.46 -1.55 5.27
C ASN A 166 21.68 -1.38 6.20
N VAL A 167 21.78 -0.30 6.96
CA VAL A 167 22.90 -0.07 7.86
C VAL A 167 22.32 -0.09 9.26
N GLY A 168 22.65 -1.11 10.07
CA GLY A 168 22.17 -1.33 11.44
C GLY A 168 22.59 -0.25 12.45
N LEU A 169 22.39 1.01 12.08
CA LEU A 169 22.49 2.19 12.91
C LEU A 169 21.17 2.33 13.65
N ASP A 170 21.26 2.45 14.98
CA ASP A 170 20.13 2.76 15.83
C ASP A 170 19.49 4.09 15.36
N PRO A 171 18.25 4.06 14.84
CA PRO A 171 17.59 5.26 14.33
C PRO A 171 17.22 6.25 15.45
N PHE A 172 17.34 5.85 16.72
CA PHE A 172 16.94 6.64 17.89
C PHE A 172 18.08 7.43 18.52
N ASP A 173 19.34 7.14 18.16
CA ASP A 173 20.53 7.76 18.76
C ASP A 173 20.96 9.06 18.06
N ARG A 174 20.15 9.56 17.12
CA ARG A 174 20.36 10.87 16.49
C ARG A 174 19.32 11.88 16.96
N ASP A 175 19.81 12.98 17.55
CA ASP A 175 19.00 14.10 18.05
C ASP A 175 18.04 14.70 17.01
N ASP A 176 18.31 14.52 15.70
CA ASP A 176 17.49 15.03 14.61
C ASP A 176 16.17 14.26 14.39
N PHE A 177 16.12 12.98 14.76
CA PHE A 177 14.93 12.12 14.67
C PHE A 177 13.77 12.67 15.50
N TYR A 178 14.13 13.15 16.68
CA TYR A 178 13.25 13.51 17.78
C TYR A 178 12.90 15.00 17.81
N GLN A 179 13.81 15.86 17.35
CA GLN A 179 13.57 17.29 17.10
C GLN A 179 12.55 17.55 15.98
N ALA A 180 12.21 16.55 15.16
CA ALA A 180 11.18 16.68 14.14
C ALA A 180 9.76 16.64 14.70
N PHE A 181 9.53 16.03 15.88
CA PHE A 181 8.21 15.96 16.50
C PHE A 181 7.65 17.35 16.82
N ASP A 182 8.54 18.31 17.10
CA ASP A 182 8.20 19.71 17.38
C ASP A 182 7.57 20.43 16.19
N ARG A 183 7.71 19.89 14.97
CA ARG A 183 7.20 20.53 13.75
C ARG A 183 5.75 20.18 13.45
N TYR A 184 5.18 19.20 14.14
CA TYR A 184 3.82 18.73 13.89
C TYR A 184 2.82 19.43 14.81
N ASP A 185 1.80 20.01 14.19
CA ASP A 185 0.66 20.63 14.86
C ASP A 185 -0.32 19.57 15.38
N PHE A 186 -0.38 18.43 14.69
CA PHE A 186 -1.24 17.31 15.01
C PHE A 186 -0.47 15.99 14.93
N LEU A 187 -0.87 15.02 15.75
CA LEU A 187 -0.34 13.65 15.70
C LEU A 187 -1.47 12.62 15.70
N ALA A 188 -1.39 11.67 14.78
CA ALA A 188 -2.24 10.48 14.77
C ALA A 188 -1.45 9.29 15.32
N THR A 189 -1.98 8.65 16.35
CA THR A 189 -1.39 7.49 17.03
C THR A 189 -2.39 6.35 17.11
N LYS A 190 -1.92 5.13 17.32
CA LYS A 190 -2.78 3.96 17.48
C LYS A 190 -2.23 3.10 18.62
N ASP A 191 -3.10 2.49 19.41
CA ASP A 191 -2.70 1.49 20.41
C ASP A 191 -2.65 0.08 19.79
N GLY A 192 -2.00 -0.85 20.49
CA GLY A 192 -1.86 -2.24 20.04
C GLY A 192 -0.90 -2.40 18.85
N ALA A 193 -1.35 -3.08 17.80
CA ALA A 193 -0.55 -3.29 16.59
C ALA A 193 -0.45 -2.00 15.78
N ASN A 194 0.77 -1.51 15.56
CA ASN A 194 1.00 -0.16 15.03
C ASN A 194 1.83 -0.15 13.74
N ALA A 195 2.44 -1.27 13.38
CA ALA A 195 3.35 -1.38 12.24
C ALA A 195 3.28 -2.74 11.56
N VAL A 196 3.67 -2.74 10.29
CA VAL A 196 3.98 -3.95 9.50
C VAL A 196 5.47 -3.96 9.13
N PRO A 197 6.03 -5.12 8.72
CA PRO A 197 7.42 -5.18 8.28
C PRO A 197 7.73 -4.14 7.18
N PRO A 198 8.89 -3.46 7.22
CA PRO A 198 10.04 -3.69 8.12
C PRO A 198 10.05 -2.80 9.38
N TRP A 199 8.94 -2.20 9.77
CA TRP A 199 8.91 -1.12 10.78
C TRP A 199 8.50 -1.55 12.18
N GLU A 200 8.45 -2.85 12.41
CA GLU A 200 7.96 -3.46 13.64
C GLU A 200 8.78 -3.03 14.87
N ASP A 201 10.08 -2.76 14.71
CA ASP A 201 10.95 -2.29 15.80
C ASP A 201 10.96 -0.75 15.95
N VAL A 202 10.58 -0.05 14.89
CA VAL A 202 10.76 1.40 14.77
C VAL A 202 9.55 2.17 15.30
N VAL A 203 8.36 1.78 14.87
CA VAL A 203 7.12 2.48 15.22
C VAL A 203 6.84 2.40 16.72
N PRO A 204 7.06 1.28 17.44
CA PRO A 204 6.95 1.26 18.90
C PRO A 204 7.89 2.26 19.58
N GLY A 205 9.11 2.45 19.07
CA GLY A 205 10.04 3.46 19.60
C GLY A 205 9.54 4.90 19.37
N MET A 206 8.93 5.19 18.22
CA MET A 206 8.24 6.47 17.98
C MET A 206 7.07 6.69 18.94
N GLN A 207 6.26 5.64 19.14
CA GLN A 207 5.12 5.66 20.03
C GLN A 207 5.55 5.94 21.48
N ALA A 208 6.56 5.22 21.97
CA ALA A 208 7.13 5.44 23.30
C ALA A 208 7.72 6.85 23.47
N TYR A 209 8.35 7.40 22.43
CA TYR A 209 8.86 8.76 22.46
C TYR A 209 7.75 9.82 22.52
N PHE A 210 6.67 9.61 21.77
CA PHE A 210 5.47 10.44 21.85
C PHE A 210 4.85 10.38 23.25
N GLU A 211 4.72 9.18 23.83
CA GLU A 211 4.15 8.99 25.16
C GLU A 211 4.91 9.73 26.26
N LYS A 212 6.25 9.80 26.16
CA LYS A 212 7.09 10.62 27.07
C LYS A 212 6.77 12.12 27.00
N ARG A 213 6.19 12.60 25.90
CA ARG A 213 5.82 14.00 25.65
C ARG A 213 4.33 14.23 25.58
N LEU A 214 3.51 13.25 25.99
CA LEU A 214 2.06 13.34 25.91
C LEU A 214 1.53 14.63 26.59
N ALA A 215 2.21 15.12 27.63
CA ALA A 215 1.88 16.38 28.31
C ALA A 215 1.87 17.62 27.38
N GLU A 216 2.67 17.62 26.31
CA GLU A 216 2.74 18.69 25.29
C GLU A 216 1.55 18.64 24.31
N PHE A 217 0.75 17.59 24.36
CA PHE A 217 -0.35 17.35 23.44
C PHE A 217 -1.69 17.29 24.17
N GLU A 218 -2.74 17.66 23.45
CA GLU A 218 -4.12 17.55 23.87
C GLU A 218 -4.81 16.50 22.98
N LEU A 219 -5.53 15.57 23.61
CA LEU A 219 -6.31 14.57 22.90
C LEU A 219 -7.55 15.25 22.30
N LEU A 220 -7.65 15.25 20.98
CA LEU A 220 -8.80 15.81 20.26
C LEU A 220 -9.92 14.80 20.08
N GLY A 221 -9.56 13.52 19.92
CA GLY A 221 -10.53 12.45 19.69
C GLY A 221 -9.88 11.08 19.69
N SER A 222 -10.68 10.09 20.06
CA SER A 222 -10.32 8.67 20.02
C SER A 222 -11.39 7.89 19.27
N PHE A 223 -10.96 6.96 18.43
CA PHE A 223 -11.79 6.24 17.48
C PHE A 223 -11.46 4.76 17.61
N ARG A 224 -12.47 3.95 17.95
CA ARG A 224 -12.30 2.50 18.04
C ARG A 224 -12.19 1.90 16.67
N GLU A 225 -11.21 1.04 16.51
CA GLU A 225 -10.93 0.30 15.29
C GLU A 225 -11.45 -1.15 15.39
N PRO A 226 -11.65 -1.81 14.24
CA PRO A 226 -12.17 -3.18 14.16
C PRO A 226 -11.35 -4.25 14.89
N ASP A 227 -10.05 -4.01 15.08
CA ASP A 227 -9.14 -4.90 15.79
C ASP A 227 -9.19 -4.70 17.33
N GLY A 228 -10.10 -3.86 17.82
CA GLY A 228 -10.22 -3.52 19.24
C GLY A 228 -9.25 -2.44 19.70
N SER A 229 -8.38 -1.97 18.80
CA SER A 229 -7.48 -0.85 19.08
C SER A 229 -8.19 0.49 19.01
N THR A 230 -7.48 1.53 19.43
CA THR A 230 -7.94 2.91 19.41
C THR A 230 -6.98 3.76 18.59
N LEU A 231 -7.49 4.34 17.51
CA LEU A 231 -6.86 5.42 16.77
C LEU A 231 -7.14 6.74 17.48
N ALA A 232 -6.11 7.51 17.78
CA ALA A 232 -6.23 8.78 18.51
C ALA A 232 -5.62 9.92 17.70
N LEU A 233 -6.30 11.07 17.75
CA LEU A 233 -5.83 12.33 17.17
C LEU A 233 -5.49 13.30 18.29
N TYR A 234 -4.30 13.85 18.24
CA TYR A 234 -3.80 14.83 19.18
C TYR A 234 -3.49 16.16 18.48
N SER A 235 -3.71 17.27 19.16
CA SER A 235 -3.18 18.60 18.80
C SER A 235 -2.05 18.95 19.74
N ARG A 236 -1.03 19.62 19.24
CA ARG A 236 -0.01 20.21 20.11
C ARG A 236 -0.63 21.35 20.92
N LYS A 237 -0.37 21.38 22.23
CA LYS A 237 -0.70 22.52 23.08
C LYS A 237 0.21 23.68 22.68
N ARG A 238 -0.37 24.84 22.42
CA ARG A 238 0.41 26.07 22.23
C ARG A 238 0.69 26.63 23.62
N GLY A 239 1.98 26.80 23.95
CA GLY A 239 2.42 27.51 25.16
C GLY A 239 2.12 28.99 25.08
#